data_AF-A0AA38MM97-F1
#
_entry.id   AF-A0AA38MM97-F1
#
_cell.length_a   1.000
_cell.length_b   1.000
_cell.length_c   1.000
_cell.angle_alpha   90.00
_cell.angle_beta   90.00
_cell.angle_gamma   90.00
#
_symmetry.space_group_name_H-M   'P 1'
#
loop_
_entity.id
_entity.type
_entity.pdbx_description
1 polymer ?
#
loop_
_entity_poly.entity_id
_entity_poly.type
_entity_poly.pdbx_seq_one_letter_code
_entity_poly.pdbx_strand_id
1 'polypeptide(L)'
;MEKFDWKIIVRANLFILNLVGLWPKSGKGYSLNLYTLYALVVNTTVDAHNVFQAAYICAIYKDLQAIIAIIFILVTEADASIKIFYFVRRISLVQSLLKELENDEFQPRNSQQREMVQRTLNPWMLIYRTFWITTGTDLCFLFIFPIMDGSHKDYRLPFWAWYPFDTKRSPNYEVTYIYQVLCTWFLASCNIIMDTMFAALMTYIMAQCDILSDDLRNLADGDDSYNVKIVKCVQHHKKILRFAEITNECFNEITLWQFFTSAASLALAMFQLTVVPPLSSEGMSCGFFICTITVQIFLYCWFGNEVEVRVSH
;
A
#
# COMPACT_ATOMS: atom_id res chain seq x y z
N MET A 1 -0.03 33.65 7.75
CA MET A 1 -0.88 32.47 7.52
C MET A 1 -0.28 31.31 8.30
N GLU A 2 -1.11 30.46 8.90
CA GLU A 2 -0.64 29.21 9.52
C GLU A 2 -0.10 28.26 8.45
N LYS A 3 0.98 27.52 8.76
CA LYS A 3 1.56 26.53 7.84
C LYS A 3 0.55 25.43 7.52
N PHE A 4 0.57 24.95 6.29
CA PHE A 4 -0.20 23.79 5.87
C PHE A 4 0.43 22.50 6.43
N ASP A 5 -0.34 21.73 7.19
CA ASP A 5 0.09 20.43 7.72
C ASP A 5 -0.04 19.36 6.62
N TRP A 6 1.01 19.16 5.83
CA TRP A 6 1.06 18.11 4.80
C TRP A 6 0.89 16.69 5.37
N LYS A 7 1.35 16.46 6.62
CA LYS A 7 1.35 15.14 7.26
C LYS A 7 -0.03 14.73 7.76
N ILE A 8 -1.01 15.65 7.84
CA ILE A 8 -2.36 15.33 8.31
C ILE A 8 -2.99 14.20 7.49
N ILE A 9 -2.68 14.16 6.20
CA ILE A 9 -3.28 13.27 5.21
C ILE A 9 -2.78 11.84 5.41
N VAL A 10 -1.47 11.69 5.61
CA VAL A 10 -0.82 10.41 5.86
C VAL A 10 -0.75 10.04 7.35
N ARG A 11 -1.36 10.82 8.24
CA ARG A 11 -1.27 10.60 9.70
C ARG A 11 -1.76 9.22 10.10
N ALA A 12 -2.86 8.75 9.49
CA ALA A 12 -3.38 7.42 9.72
C ALA A 12 -2.40 6.34 9.23
N ASN A 13 -1.80 6.51 8.03
CA ASN A 13 -0.74 5.63 7.54
C ASN A 13 0.44 5.56 8.52
N LEU A 14 0.92 6.70 9.01
CA LEU A 14 2.04 6.75 9.95
C LEU A 14 1.72 6.05 11.28
N PHE A 15 0.49 6.21 11.79
CA PHE A 15 0.04 5.52 12.98
C PHE A 15 0.06 4.00 12.80
N ILE A 16 -0.50 3.51 11.69
CA ILE A 16 -0.55 2.07 11.45
C ILE A 16 0.85 1.52 11.15
N LEU A 17 1.69 2.22 10.37
CA LEU A 17 3.11 1.84 10.19
C LEU A 17 3.83 1.72 11.52
N ASN A 18 3.56 2.62 12.48
CA ASN A 18 4.15 2.51 13.80
C ASN A 18 3.64 1.27 14.55
N LEU A 19 2.34 1.01 14.50
CA LEU A 19 1.68 -0.15 15.09
C LEU A 19 2.22 -1.47 14.54
N VAL A 20 2.38 -1.59 13.21
CA VAL A 20 2.86 -2.82 12.55
C VAL A 20 4.38 -3.00 12.61
N GLY A 21 5.08 -2.13 13.34
CA GLY A 21 6.54 -2.23 13.50
C GLY A 21 7.35 -1.69 12.31
N LEU A 22 6.70 -1.01 11.35
CA LEU A 22 7.30 -0.54 10.10
C LEU A 22 7.79 0.93 10.12
N TRP A 23 7.65 1.64 11.25
CA TRP A 23 8.04 3.06 11.38
C TRP A 23 9.01 3.32 12.56
N PRO A 24 10.33 3.20 12.35
CA PRO A 24 11.31 3.46 13.39
C PRO A 24 11.38 4.95 13.73
N LYS A 25 11.49 5.29 15.03
CA LYS A 25 11.57 6.69 15.50
C LYS A 25 12.88 7.39 15.16
N SER A 26 13.97 6.64 14.98
CA SER A 26 15.24 7.21 14.53
C SER A 26 15.17 7.49 13.04
N GLY A 27 15.30 8.76 12.63
CA GLY A 27 15.42 9.18 11.22
C GLY A 27 16.62 8.61 10.45
N LYS A 28 17.29 7.60 11.01
CA LYS A 28 18.38 6.81 10.45
C LYS A 28 17.96 5.36 10.16
N GLY A 29 16.66 5.05 10.19
CA GLY A 29 16.14 3.69 10.02
C GLY A 29 16.18 2.86 11.31
N TYR A 30 16.22 1.54 11.16
CA TYR A 30 16.21 0.59 12.27
C TYR A 30 17.56 0.52 12.99
N SER A 31 17.52 0.44 14.32
CA SER A 31 18.70 0.28 15.20
C SER A 31 18.48 -0.87 16.18
N LEU A 32 19.54 -1.38 16.83
CA LEU A 32 19.43 -2.48 17.80
C LEU A 32 18.68 -2.04 19.07
N ASN A 33 17.35 -2.14 19.04
CA ASN A 33 16.45 -1.76 20.13
C ASN A 33 15.22 -2.69 20.15
N LEU A 34 14.39 -2.57 21.20
CA LEU A 34 13.19 -3.39 21.39
C LEU A 34 12.16 -3.23 20.26
N TYR A 35 12.09 -2.06 19.62
CA TYR A 35 11.16 -1.83 18.50
C TYR A 35 11.59 -2.61 17.26
N THR A 36 12.89 -2.66 16.95
CA THR A 36 13.42 -3.48 15.85
C THR A 36 13.26 -4.96 16.12
N LEU A 37 13.45 -5.40 17.37
CA LEU A 37 13.18 -6.80 17.75
C LEU A 37 11.70 -7.14 17.57
N TYR A 38 10.80 -6.26 18.03
CA TYR A 38 9.36 -6.39 17.84
C TYR A 38 9.01 -6.51 16.34
N ALA A 39 9.51 -5.59 15.51
CA ALA A 39 9.28 -5.60 14.08
C ALA A 39 9.77 -6.89 13.43
N LEU A 40 10.98 -7.36 13.78
CA LEU A 40 11.53 -8.61 13.28
C LEU A 40 10.64 -9.80 13.63
N VAL A 41 10.25 -9.94 14.91
CA VAL A 41 9.42 -11.04 15.39
C VAL A 41 8.06 -11.06 14.68
N VAL A 42 7.40 -9.90 14.57
CA VAL A 42 6.09 -9.82 13.91
C VAL A 42 6.19 -10.17 12.43
N ASN A 43 7.13 -9.57 11.70
CA ASN A 43 7.28 -9.86 10.26
C ASN A 43 7.67 -11.32 10.00
N THR A 44 8.60 -11.89 10.79
CA THR A 44 8.95 -13.32 10.66
C THR A 44 7.78 -14.24 10.99
N THR A 45 6.95 -13.87 11.98
CA THR A 45 5.73 -14.63 12.32
C THR A 45 4.74 -14.62 11.16
N VAL A 46 4.56 -13.47 10.51
CA VAL A 46 3.67 -13.34 9.35
C VAL A 46 4.23 -14.10 8.14
N ASP A 47 5.52 -13.97 7.84
CA ASP A 47 6.15 -14.69 6.72
C ASP A 47 6.10 -16.22 6.91
N ALA A 48 6.08 -16.71 8.15
CA ALA A 48 5.88 -18.12 8.43
C ALA A 48 4.51 -18.62 7.93
N HIS A 49 3.46 -17.78 7.94
CA HIS A 49 2.17 -18.12 7.36
C HIS A 49 2.29 -18.44 5.85
N ASN A 50 2.99 -17.58 5.11
CA ASN A 50 3.23 -17.77 3.67
C ASN A 50 4.02 -19.06 3.41
N VAL A 51 5.01 -19.38 4.26
CA VAL A 51 5.77 -20.63 4.18
C VAL A 51 4.89 -21.85 4.42
N PHE A 52 3.97 -21.80 5.38
CA PHE A 52 3.04 -22.91 5.65
C PHE A 52 2.05 -23.15 4.49
N GLN A 53 1.57 -22.08 3.85
CA GLN A 53 0.77 -22.19 2.62
C GLN A 53 1.60 -22.80 1.47
N ALA A 54 2.82 -22.31 1.26
CA ALA A 54 3.72 -22.84 0.23
C ALA A 54 4.06 -24.32 0.45
N ALA A 55 4.31 -24.73 1.69
CA ALA A 55 4.55 -26.13 2.04
C ALA A 55 3.33 -27.03 1.75
N TYR A 56 2.11 -26.50 1.92
CA TYR A 56 0.89 -27.23 1.60
C TYR A 56 0.77 -27.53 0.10
N ILE A 57 1.17 -26.60 -0.77
CA ILE A 57 1.21 -26.83 -2.23
C ILE A 57 2.06 -28.05 -2.57
N CYS A 58 3.20 -28.24 -1.92
CA CYS A 58 4.05 -29.42 -2.10
C CYS A 58 3.34 -30.71 -1.68
N ALA A 59 2.45 -30.66 -0.68
CA ALA A 59 1.69 -31.82 -0.22
C ALA A 59 0.54 -32.21 -1.16
N ILE A 60 -0.09 -31.23 -1.83
CA ILE A 60 -1.23 -31.43 -2.72
C ILE A 60 -0.87 -31.37 -4.22
N TYR A 61 0.41 -31.57 -4.57
CA TYR A 61 0.97 -31.35 -5.91
C TYR A 61 0.25 -32.05 -7.09
N LYS A 62 -0.63 -33.02 -6.81
CA LYS A 62 -1.44 -33.73 -7.82
C LYS A 62 -2.79 -33.08 -8.10
N ASP A 63 -3.28 -32.22 -7.22
CA ASP A 63 -4.57 -31.53 -7.37
C ASP A 63 -4.32 -30.11 -7.92
N LEU A 64 -4.25 -30.02 -9.24
CA LEU A 64 -3.96 -28.77 -9.92
C LEU A 64 -4.98 -27.66 -9.62
N GLN A 65 -6.26 -28.02 -9.44
CA GLN A 65 -7.31 -27.05 -9.17
C GLN A 65 -7.18 -26.47 -7.76
N ALA A 66 -6.91 -27.31 -6.76
CA ALA A 66 -6.65 -26.85 -5.40
C ALA A 66 -5.35 -26.01 -5.33
N ILE A 67 -4.32 -26.39 -6.07
CA ILE A 67 -3.06 -25.64 -6.18
C ILE A 67 -3.33 -24.23 -6.72
N ILE A 68 -4.06 -24.10 -7.82
CA ILE A 68 -4.34 -22.78 -8.43
C ILE A 68 -5.11 -21.90 -7.44
N ALA A 69 -6.08 -22.45 -6.73
CA ALA A 69 -6.86 -21.73 -5.72
C ALA A 69 -6.01 -21.17 -4.57
N ILE A 70 -4.87 -21.79 -4.26
CA ILE A 70 -3.93 -21.36 -3.21
C ILE A 70 -2.87 -20.41 -3.77
N ILE A 71 -2.32 -20.70 -4.96
CA ILE A 71 -1.19 -19.93 -5.52
C ILE A 71 -1.57 -18.47 -5.73
N PHE A 72 -2.76 -18.14 -6.26
CA PHE A 72 -3.07 -16.73 -6.53
C PHE A 72 -3.17 -15.90 -5.24
N ILE A 73 -3.57 -16.51 -4.11
CA ILE A 73 -3.60 -15.88 -2.79
C ILE A 73 -2.16 -15.73 -2.28
N LEU A 74 -1.39 -16.82 -2.32
CA LEU A 74 0.00 -16.85 -1.87
C LEU A 74 0.88 -15.83 -2.61
N VAL A 75 0.67 -15.64 -3.91
CA VAL A 75 1.39 -14.63 -4.71
C VAL A 75 1.08 -13.21 -4.20
N THR A 76 -0.17 -12.93 -3.83
CA THR A 76 -0.56 -11.63 -3.28
C THR A 76 -0.04 -11.41 -1.85
N GLU A 77 -0.01 -12.46 -1.02
CA GLU A 77 0.61 -12.39 0.31
C GLU A 77 2.13 -12.19 0.21
N ALA A 78 2.79 -12.88 -0.73
CA ALA A 78 4.21 -12.71 -1.01
C ALA A 78 4.52 -11.31 -1.54
N ASP A 79 3.66 -10.72 -2.37
CA ASP A 79 3.78 -9.33 -2.80
C ASP A 79 3.86 -8.37 -1.60
N ALA A 80 2.94 -8.50 -0.64
CA ALA A 80 2.97 -7.68 0.57
C ALA A 80 4.29 -7.83 1.34
N SER A 81 4.81 -9.05 1.53
CA SER A 81 6.12 -9.26 2.16
C SER A 81 7.27 -8.64 1.37
N ILE A 82 7.26 -8.73 0.04
CA ILE A 82 8.25 -8.11 -0.84
C ILE A 82 8.20 -6.59 -0.69
N LYS A 83 7.01 -6.00 -0.70
CA LYS A 83 6.83 -4.56 -0.49
C LYS A 83 7.38 -4.11 0.86
N ILE A 84 7.06 -4.84 1.93
CA ILE A 84 7.59 -4.57 3.28
C ILE A 84 9.12 -4.53 3.24
N PHE A 85 9.74 -5.55 2.65
CA PHE A 85 11.19 -5.65 2.55
C PHE A 85 11.82 -4.41 1.87
N TYR A 86 11.32 -4.02 0.70
CA TYR A 86 11.85 -2.84 0.00
C TYR A 86 11.54 -1.53 0.73
N PHE A 87 10.34 -1.38 1.27
CA PHE A 87 9.93 -0.18 2.00
C PHE A 87 10.78 0.05 3.25
N VAL A 88 11.00 -1.00 4.05
CA VAL A 88 11.86 -0.96 5.25
C VAL A 88 13.28 -0.53 4.90
N ARG A 89 13.84 -1.00 3.77
CA ARG A 89 15.17 -0.60 3.31
C ARG A 89 15.27 0.87 2.90
N ARG A 90 14.15 1.48 2.47
CA ARG A 90 14.07 2.87 2.00
C ARG A 90 13.37 3.81 2.99
N ILE A 91 13.05 3.34 4.19
CA ILE A 91 12.24 4.08 5.17
C ILE A 91 12.83 5.44 5.56
N SER A 92 14.17 5.55 5.64
CA SER A 92 14.86 6.81 5.94
C SER A 92 14.65 7.86 4.84
N LEU A 93 14.56 7.44 3.57
CA LEU A 93 14.27 8.33 2.45
C LEU A 93 12.83 8.82 2.51
N VAL A 94 11.87 7.94 2.76
CA VAL A 94 10.46 8.33 2.96
C VAL A 94 10.31 9.32 4.12
N GLN A 95 11.00 9.08 5.24
CA GLN A 95 11.04 10.01 6.37
C GLN A 95 11.64 11.36 5.99
N SER A 96 12.68 11.36 5.16
CA SER A 96 13.32 12.60 4.69
C SER A 96 12.40 13.41 3.77
N LEU A 97 11.66 12.76 2.88
CA LEU A 97 10.65 13.39 2.01
C LEU A 97 9.56 14.06 2.84
N LEU A 98 8.98 13.33 3.82
CA LEU A 98 7.94 13.90 4.66
C LEU A 98 8.42 15.07 5.53
N LYS A 99 9.72 15.12 5.84
CA LYS A 99 10.33 16.26 6.53
C LYS A 99 10.56 17.44 5.59
N GLU A 100 10.92 17.19 4.34
CA GLU A 100 11.16 18.23 3.33
C GLU A 100 9.90 19.07 3.06
N LEU A 101 8.71 18.48 3.14
CA LEU A 101 7.41 19.17 3.01
C LEU A 101 7.17 20.26 4.08
N GLU A 102 7.89 20.22 5.20
CA GLU A 102 7.75 21.22 6.28
C GLU A 102 8.52 22.53 5.99
N ASN A 103 9.40 22.50 4.98
CA ASN A 103 10.16 23.66 4.54
C ASN A 103 9.25 24.74 3.95
N ASP A 104 9.64 26.00 4.09
CA ASP A 104 8.83 27.15 3.67
C ASP A 104 8.58 27.17 2.16
N GLU A 105 9.48 26.61 1.35
CA GLU A 105 9.31 26.56 -0.11
C GLU A 105 8.22 25.59 -0.56
N PHE A 106 7.83 24.64 0.28
CA PHE A 106 6.73 23.70 0.00
C PHE A 106 5.38 24.21 0.51
N GLN A 107 5.33 25.40 1.12
CA GLN A 107 4.12 25.95 1.71
C GLN A 107 3.31 26.77 0.69
N PRO A 108 1.97 26.61 0.64
CA PRO A 108 1.12 27.48 -0.15
C PRO A 108 1.22 28.93 0.37
N ARG A 109 1.33 29.89 -0.54
CA ARG A 109 1.59 31.31 -0.20
C ARG A 109 0.33 32.11 0.06
N ASN A 110 -0.79 31.68 -0.49
CA ASN A 110 -2.08 32.37 -0.41
C ASN A 110 -3.24 31.38 -0.24
N SER A 111 -4.44 31.91 0.04
CA SER A 111 -5.64 31.10 0.23
C SER A 111 -6.04 30.30 -1.01
N GLN A 112 -5.81 30.85 -2.20
CA GLN A 112 -6.09 30.19 -3.48
C GLN A 112 -5.20 28.95 -3.69
N GLN A 113 -3.89 29.06 -3.45
CA GLN A 113 -2.95 27.94 -3.49
C GLN A 113 -3.32 26.89 -2.42
N ARG A 114 -3.76 27.31 -1.23
CA ARG A 114 -4.20 26.37 -0.19
C ARG A 114 -5.45 25.58 -0.62
N GLU A 115 -6.41 26.24 -1.27
CA GLU A 115 -7.59 25.57 -1.81
C GLU A 115 -7.23 24.62 -2.97
N MET A 116 -6.32 25.04 -3.84
CA MET A 116 -5.79 24.21 -4.94
C MET A 116 -5.14 22.94 -4.40
N VAL A 117 -4.24 23.07 -3.43
CA VAL A 117 -3.63 21.93 -2.72
C VAL A 117 -4.70 21.01 -2.15
N GLN A 118 -5.70 21.54 -1.44
CA GLN A 118 -6.78 20.73 -0.87
C GLN A 118 -7.55 19.95 -1.94
N ARG A 119 -7.84 20.58 -3.09
CA ARG A 119 -8.51 19.91 -4.22
C ARG A 119 -7.66 18.78 -4.79
N THR A 120 -6.35 18.96 -4.92
CA THR A 120 -5.42 17.92 -5.38
C THR A 120 -5.33 16.74 -4.40
N LEU A 121 -5.51 16.99 -3.10
CA LEU A 121 -5.46 15.96 -2.04
C LEU A 121 -6.78 15.19 -1.85
N ASN A 122 -7.92 15.76 -2.22
CA ASN A 122 -9.24 15.15 -2.01
C ASN A 122 -9.41 13.77 -2.67
N PRO A 123 -9.00 13.53 -3.94
CA PRO A 123 -9.05 12.21 -4.56
C PRO A 123 -8.27 11.16 -3.77
N TRP A 124 -7.09 11.51 -3.26
CA TRP A 124 -6.30 10.61 -2.43
C TRP A 124 -7.07 10.18 -1.18
N MET A 125 -7.71 11.12 -0.48
CA MET A 125 -8.47 10.80 0.74
C MET A 125 -9.67 9.89 0.46
N LEU A 126 -10.32 10.07 -0.69
CA LEU A 126 -11.40 9.20 -1.14
C LEU A 126 -10.87 7.78 -1.40
N ILE A 127 -9.78 7.65 -2.16
CA ILE A 127 -9.15 6.37 -2.47
C ILE A 127 -8.73 5.65 -1.19
N TYR A 128 -8.06 6.35 -0.28
CA TYR A 128 -7.64 5.82 1.02
C TYR A 128 -8.82 5.23 1.81
N ARG A 129 -9.92 5.99 1.93
CA ARG A 129 -11.12 5.54 2.65
C ARG A 129 -11.78 4.35 1.98
N THR A 130 -11.88 4.37 0.64
CA THR A 130 -12.45 3.27 -0.13
C THR A 130 -11.67 1.98 0.09
N PHE A 131 -10.33 2.03 0.00
CA PHE A 131 -9.47 0.85 0.17
C PHE A 131 -9.63 0.21 1.54
N TRP A 132 -9.68 1.01 2.61
CA TRP A 132 -9.88 0.49 3.97
C TRP A 132 -11.28 -0.10 4.18
N ILE A 133 -12.32 0.54 3.65
CA ILE A 133 -13.71 0.05 3.78
C ILE A 133 -13.89 -1.25 2.99
N THR A 134 -13.43 -1.31 1.74
CA THR A 134 -13.58 -2.49 0.89
C THR A 134 -12.78 -3.66 1.44
N THR A 135 -11.51 -3.46 1.78
CA THR A 135 -10.65 -4.52 2.32
C THR A 135 -11.14 -4.99 3.69
N GLY A 136 -11.54 -4.07 4.56
CA GLY A 136 -12.09 -4.43 5.86
C GLY A 136 -13.37 -5.25 5.75
N THR A 137 -14.24 -4.91 4.79
CA THR A 137 -15.47 -5.68 4.53
C THR A 137 -15.14 -7.07 3.98
N ASP A 138 -14.22 -7.16 3.02
CA ASP A 138 -13.80 -8.42 2.39
C ASP A 138 -13.17 -9.39 3.40
N LEU A 139 -12.22 -8.90 4.22
CA LEU A 139 -11.60 -9.72 5.27
C LEU A 139 -12.60 -10.15 6.33
N CYS A 140 -13.50 -9.26 6.77
CA CYS A 140 -14.56 -9.63 7.69
C CYS A 140 -15.44 -10.74 7.09
N PHE A 141 -15.81 -10.64 5.82
CA PHE A 141 -16.58 -11.67 5.14
C PHE A 141 -15.80 -13.00 5.07
N LEU A 142 -14.55 -12.97 4.64
CA LEU A 142 -13.68 -14.15 4.52
C LEU A 142 -13.54 -14.91 5.85
N PHE A 143 -13.44 -14.21 6.98
CA PHE A 143 -13.27 -14.85 8.29
C PHE A 143 -14.58 -15.16 9.02
N ILE A 144 -15.70 -14.54 8.65
CA ILE A 144 -17.01 -14.85 9.26
C ILE A 144 -17.71 -15.95 8.46
N PHE A 145 -17.48 -16.04 7.15
CA PHE A 145 -18.16 -16.99 6.27
C PHE A 145 -18.01 -18.46 6.71
N PRO A 146 -16.81 -18.98 7.06
CA PRO A 146 -16.65 -20.36 7.56
C PRO A 146 -17.39 -20.66 8.88
N ILE A 147 -17.73 -19.61 9.63
CA ILE A 147 -18.53 -19.72 10.86
C ILE A 147 -20.02 -19.81 10.51
N MET A 148 -20.47 -18.98 9.57
CA MET A 148 -21.85 -18.90 9.12
C MET A 148 -22.31 -20.13 8.34
N ASP A 149 -21.47 -20.67 7.47
CA ASP A 149 -21.79 -21.84 6.63
C ASP A 149 -21.65 -23.18 7.39
N GLY A 150 -21.13 -23.15 8.61
CA GLY A 150 -20.91 -24.32 9.45
C GLY A 150 -19.59 -25.06 9.20
N SER A 151 -18.74 -24.60 8.27
CA SER A 151 -17.43 -25.19 7.94
C SER A 151 -16.49 -25.30 9.16
N HIS A 152 -16.66 -24.43 10.16
CA HIS A 152 -15.91 -24.50 11.42
C HIS A 152 -16.13 -25.82 12.18
N LYS A 153 -17.26 -26.52 11.97
CA LYS A 153 -17.55 -27.83 12.58
C LYS A 153 -16.65 -28.93 12.03
N ASP A 154 -16.16 -28.77 10.81
CA ASP A 154 -15.23 -29.68 10.15
C ASP A 154 -13.76 -29.27 10.36
N TYR A 155 -13.50 -28.33 11.29
CA TYR A 155 -12.18 -27.77 11.55
C TYR A 155 -11.50 -27.19 10.29
N ARG A 156 -12.30 -26.60 9.38
CA ARG A 156 -11.80 -25.98 8.15
C ARG A 156 -11.23 -24.59 8.43
N LEU A 157 -9.93 -24.42 8.19
CA LEU A 157 -9.26 -23.12 8.29
C LEU A 157 -9.61 -22.20 7.10
N PRO A 158 -9.55 -20.87 7.27
CA PRO A 158 -9.78 -19.90 6.19
C PRO A 158 -8.86 -20.13 4.99
N PHE A 159 -7.58 -20.37 5.26
CA PHE A 159 -6.57 -20.67 4.25
C PHE A 159 -6.01 -22.07 4.45
N TRP A 160 -5.89 -22.80 3.33
CA TRP A 160 -5.26 -24.11 3.29
C TRP A 160 -3.75 -23.97 3.47
N ALA A 161 -3.24 -24.50 4.57
CA ALA A 161 -1.83 -24.45 4.92
C ALA A 161 -1.43 -25.71 5.70
N TRP A 162 -0.16 -26.09 5.60
CA TRP A 162 0.41 -27.22 6.32
C TRP A 162 1.05 -26.73 7.61
N TYR A 163 0.64 -27.31 8.74
CA TYR A 163 1.20 -27.02 10.05
C TYR A 163 1.87 -28.27 10.62
N PRO A 164 2.97 -28.13 11.40
CA PRO A 164 3.68 -29.26 12.01
C PRO A 164 2.94 -29.86 13.22
N PHE A 165 1.66 -29.55 13.40
CA PHE A 165 0.80 -30.02 14.48
C PHE A 165 -0.63 -30.24 13.95
N ASP A 166 -1.43 -31.02 14.68
CA ASP A 166 -2.81 -31.33 14.28
C ASP A 166 -3.73 -30.12 14.51
N THR A 167 -4.20 -29.55 13.40
CA THR A 167 -5.13 -28.41 13.37
C THR A 167 -6.60 -28.84 13.48
N LYS A 168 -6.92 -30.14 13.44
CA LYS A 168 -8.29 -30.67 13.56
C LYS A 168 -8.70 -30.99 14.99
N ARG A 169 -8.03 -30.36 15.96
CA ARG A 169 -8.25 -30.57 17.39
C ARG A 169 -8.24 -29.25 18.14
N SER A 170 -9.17 -29.08 19.08
CA SER A 170 -9.19 -27.95 20.01
C SER A 170 -8.11 -28.12 21.10
N PRO A 171 -7.34 -27.08 21.47
CA PRO A 171 -7.48 -25.67 21.08
C PRO A 171 -6.64 -25.24 19.85
N ASN A 172 -5.95 -26.18 19.19
CA ASN A 172 -5.02 -25.86 18.09
C ASN A 172 -5.73 -25.22 16.91
N TYR A 173 -6.95 -25.67 16.60
CA TYR A 173 -7.76 -25.09 15.54
C TYR A 173 -8.03 -23.60 15.78
N GLU A 174 -8.54 -23.25 16.95
CA GLU A 174 -8.94 -21.90 17.31
C GLU A 174 -7.73 -20.96 17.34
N VAL A 175 -6.60 -21.43 17.89
CA VAL A 175 -5.33 -20.69 17.88
C VAL A 175 -4.85 -20.45 16.45
N THR A 176 -4.89 -21.48 15.59
CA THR A 176 -4.46 -21.36 14.20
C THR A 176 -5.38 -20.44 13.40
N TYR A 177 -6.69 -20.51 13.66
CA TYR A 177 -7.68 -19.64 13.03
C TYR A 177 -7.39 -18.17 13.35
N ILE A 178 -7.21 -17.84 14.65
CA ILE A 178 -6.87 -16.47 15.08
C ILE A 178 -5.53 -16.04 14.48
N TYR A 179 -4.54 -16.94 14.43
CA TYR A 179 -3.26 -16.67 13.80
C TYR A 179 -3.40 -16.28 12.32
N GLN A 180 -4.19 -17.03 11.53
CA GLN A 180 -4.44 -16.70 10.12
C GLN A 180 -5.14 -15.35 9.97
N VAL A 181 -6.14 -15.07 10.81
CA VAL A 181 -6.84 -13.77 10.85
C VAL A 181 -5.84 -12.63 11.06
N LEU A 182 -4.98 -12.74 12.08
CA LEU A 182 -4.01 -11.70 12.42
C LEU A 182 -2.96 -11.50 11.31
N CYS A 183 -2.44 -12.58 10.72
CA CYS A 183 -1.46 -12.50 9.64
C CYS A 183 -2.05 -11.84 8.39
N THR A 184 -3.25 -12.23 8.00
CA THR A 184 -3.90 -11.68 6.80
C THR A 184 -4.24 -10.21 6.98
N TRP A 185 -4.78 -9.82 8.15
CA TRP A 185 -5.03 -8.41 8.47
C TRP A 185 -3.75 -7.58 8.46
N PHE A 186 -2.65 -8.13 8.98
CA PHE A 186 -1.35 -7.47 8.96
C PHE A 186 -0.87 -7.23 7.53
N LEU A 187 -0.85 -8.28 6.69
CA LEU A 187 -0.39 -8.19 5.30
C LEU A 187 -1.26 -7.23 4.48
N ALA A 188 -2.58 -7.34 4.59
CA ALA A 188 -3.52 -6.45 3.91
C ALA A 188 -3.33 -4.98 4.33
N SER A 189 -3.15 -4.73 5.63
CA SER A 189 -2.86 -3.39 6.15
C SER A 189 -1.56 -2.84 5.57
N CYS A 190 -0.49 -3.63 5.59
CA CYS A 190 0.81 -3.24 5.04
C CYS A 190 0.70 -2.91 3.55
N ASN A 191 -0.03 -3.73 2.78
CA ASN A 191 -0.24 -3.53 1.35
C ASN A 191 -0.95 -2.19 1.07
N ILE A 192 -2.11 -1.94 1.72
CA ILE A 192 -2.86 -0.68 1.59
C ILE A 192 -1.99 0.53 1.93
N ILE A 193 -1.24 0.44 3.03
CA ILE A 193 -0.43 1.56 3.50
C ILE A 193 0.68 1.89 2.51
N MET A 194 1.33 0.90 1.91
CA MET A 194 2.41 1.14 0.95
C MET A 194 1.87 1.73 -0.36
N ASP A 195 0.75 1.22 -0.87
CA ASP A 195 0.07 1.77 -2.07
C ASP A 195 -0.39 3.21 -1.84
N THR A 196 -1.02 3.46 -0.69
CA THR A 196 -1.52 4.80 -0.36
C THR A 196 -0.39 5.76 0.01
N MET A 197 0.73 5.28 0.56
CA MET A 197 1.93 6.11 0.77
C MET A 197 2.57 6.51 -0.56
N PHE A 198 2.68 5.59 -1.52
CA PHE A 198 3.10 5.91 -2.88
C PHE A 198 2.20 6.98 -3.49
N ALA A 199 0.89 6.75 -3.48
CA ALA A 199 -0.09 7.72 -3.98
C ALA A 199 0.02 9.08 -3.28
N ALA A 200 0.28 9.11 -1.97
CA ALA A 200 0.41 10.35 -1.21
C ALA A 200 1.63 11.17 -1.68
N LEU A 201 2.78 10.53 -1.83
CA LEU A 201 4.00 11.18 -2.31
C LEU A 201 3.84 11.71 -3.73
N MET A 202 3.21 10.94 -4.62
CA MET A 202 2.83 11.41 -5.96
C MET A 202 1.89 12.62 -5.89
N THR A 203 0.91 12.59 -4.98
CA THR A 203 -0.02 13.72 -4.77
C THR A 203 0.69 14.96 -4.25
N TYR A 204 1.71 14.82 -3.40
CA TYR A 204 2.53 15.95 -3.00
C TYR A 204 3.31 16.54 -4.17
N ILE A 205 3.90 15.71 -5.05
CA ILE A 205 4.57 16.19 -6.27
C ILE A 205 3.58 16.98 -7.13
N MET A 206 2.39 16.44 -7.38
CA MET A 206 1.32 17.11 -8.13
C MET A 206 0.97 18.48 -7.52
N ALA A 207 0.71 18.52 -6.21
CA ALA A 207 0.34 19.75 -5.52
C ALA A 207 1.46 20.81 -5.59
N GLN A 208 2.73 20.40 -5.58
CA GLN A 208 3.86 21.31 -5.71
C GLN A 208 4.04 21.82 -7.15
N CYS A 209 3.78 20.99 -8.16
CA CYS A 209 3.69 21.44 -9.55
C CYS A 209 2.57 22.47 -9.74
N ASP A 210 1.41 22.23 -9.13
CA ASP A 210 0.27 23.14 -9.19
C ASP A 210 0.62 24.51 -8.55
N ILE A 211 1.29 24.52 -7.38
CA ILE A 211 1.80 25.75 -6.73
C ILE A 211 2.79 26.48 -7.64
N LEU A 212 3.76 25.76 -8.21
CA LEU A 212 4.77 26.36 -9.08
C LEU A 212 4.14 26.96 -10.35
N SER A 213 3.16 26.28 -10.95
CA SER A 213 2.45 26.77 -12.13
C SER A 213 1.68 28.06 -11.81
N ASP A 214 1.02 28.12 -10.63
CA ASP A 214 0.35 29.34 -10.16
C ASP A 214 1.34 30.48 -9.94
N ASP A 215 2.50 30.23 -9.30
CA ASP A 215 3.53 31.26 -9.13
C ASP A 215 4.01 31.82 -10.46
N LEU A 216 4.29 30.93 -11.44
CA LEU A 216 4.76 31.30 -12.77
C LEU A 216 3.72 32.12 -13.54
N ARG A 217 2.44 31.74 -13.46
CA ARG A 217 1.33 32.48 -14.11
C ARG A 217 1.13 33.87 -13.52
N ASN A 218 1.47 34.05 -12.24
CA ASN A 218 1.36 35.32 -11.53
C ASN A 218 2.68 36.12 -11.52
N LEU A 219 3.67 35.76 -12.35
CA LEU A 219 4.84 36.58 -12.63
C LEU A 219 4.43 37.77 -13.51
N ALA A 220 4.39 38.98 -12.94
CA ALA A 220 4.15 40.20 -13.69
C ALA A 220 5.46 40.81 -14.21
N ASP A 221 5.55 41.03 -15.51
CA ASP A 221 6.67 41.76 -16.13
C ASP A 221 6.64 43.23 -15.69
N GLY A 222 7.80 43.76 -15.25
CA GLY A 222 7.91 45.12 -14.70
C GLY A 222 7.78 45.24 -13.18
N ASP A 223 7.60 44.12 -12.46
CA ASP A 223 7.77 44.09 -11.00
C ASP A 223 9.26 44.15 -10.65
N ASP A 224 9.66 45.10 -9.79
CA ASP A 224 11.05 45.24 -9.30
C ASP A 224 11.59 43.93 -8.69
N SER A 225 10.70 43.04 -8.24
CA SER A 225 11.02 41.74 -7.66
C SER A 225 10.99 40.57 -8.64
N TYR A 226 10.75 40.80 -9.95
CA TYR A 226 10.64 39.75 -10.98
C TYR A 226 11.81 38.76 -10.96
N ASN A 227 13.05 39.27 -11.00
CA ASN A 227 14.26 38.44 -10.97
C ASN A 227 14.38 37.60 -9.70
N VAL A 228 13.90 38.10 -8.57
CA VAL A 228 13.90 37.34 -7.30
C VAL A 228 12.83 36.26 -7.33
N LYS A 229 11.63 36.55 -7.87
CA LYS A 229 10.52 35.60 -7.98
C LYS A 229 10.85 34.46 -8.94
N ILE A 230 11.44 34.74 -10.11
CA ILE A 230 11.81 33.70 -11.07
C ILE A 230 12.91 32.78 -10.52
N VAL A 231 13.91 33.32 -9.81
CA VAL A 231 14.94 32.50 -9.14
C VAL A 231 14.31 31.59 -8.08
N LYS A 232 13.33 32.07 -7.32
CA LYS A 232 12.57 31.24 -6.36
C LYS A 232 11.80 30.12 -7.07
N CYS A 233 11.16 30.40 -8.20
CA CYS A 233 10.46 29.38 -8.99
C CYS A 233 11.42 28.30 -9.49
N VAL A 234 12.59 28.69 -10.01
CA VAL A 234 13.64 27.74 -10.45
C VAL A 234 14.16 26.89 -9.29
N GLN A 235 14.37 27.49 -8.11
CA GLN A 235 14.78 26.75 -6.92
C GLN A 235 13.71 25.76 -6.45
N HIS A 236 12.44 26.17 -6.45
CA HIS A 236 11.31 25.31 -6.10
C HIS A 236 11.17 24.15 -7.09
N HIS A 237 11.24 24.41 -8.39
CA HIS A 237 11.24 23.38 -9.43
C HIS A 237 12.36 22.34 -9.23
N LYS A 238 13.59 22.77 -8.93
CA LYS A 238 14.70 21.85 -8.62
C LYS A 238 14.42 20.98 -7.39
N LYS A 239 13.74 21.52 -6.37
CA LYS A 239 13.32 20.75 -5.19
C LYS A 239 12.23 19.74 -5.53
N ILE A 240 11.26 20.11 -6.38
CA ILE A 240 10.23 19.18 -6.86
C ILE A 240 10.85 18.01 -7.63
N LEU A 241 11.78 18.29 -8.54
CA LEU A 241 12.49 17.24 -9.28
C LEU A 241 13.24 16.29 -8.34
N ARG A 242 13.99 16.83 -7.38
CA ARG A 242 14.67 16.01 -6.38
C ARG A 242 13.71 15.18 -5.52
N PHE A 243 12.58 15.76 -5.11
CA PHE A 243 11.55 15.06 -4.36
C PHE A 243 10.97 13.88 -5.17
N ALA A 244 10.73 14.09 -6.47
CA ALA A 244 10.25 13.07 -7.38
C ALA A 244 11.28 11.96 -7.61
N GLU A 245 12.56 12.30 -7.81
CA GLU A 245 13.66 11.33 -7.94
C GLU A 245 13.79 10.42 -6.71
N ILE A 246 13.77 11.00 -5.51
CA ILE A 246 13.85 10.23 -4.26
C ILE A 246 12.57 9.39 -4.06
N THR A 247 11.39 9.92 -4.41
CA THR A 247 10.13 9.15 -4.38
C THR A 247 10.22 7.94 -5.31
N ASN A 248 10.76 8.11 -6.52
CA ASN A 248 10.99 7.02 -7.45
C ASN A 248 12.01 6.01 -6.91
N GLU A 249 13.11 6.45 -6.30
CA GLU A 249 14.07 5.53 -5.66
C GLU A 249 13.42 4.69 -4.54
N CYS A 250 12.47 5.27 -3.79
CA CYS A 250 11.77 4.57 -2.73
C CYS A 250 10.85 3.46 -3.25
N PHE A 251 10.17 3.70 -4.38
CA PHE A 251 9.05 2.87 -4.83
C PHE A 251 9.27 2.14 -6.15
N ASN A 252 10.35 2.38 -6.91
CA ASN A 252 10.58 1.73 -8.21
C ASN A 252 10.49 0.19 -8.11
N GLU A 253 11.23 -0.41 -7.17
CA GLU A 253 11.20 -1.87 -6.96
C GLU A 253 9.83 -2.35 -6.48
N ILE A 254 9.19 -1.60 -5.58
CA ILE A 254 7.85 -1.91 -5.07
C ILE A 254 6.84 -1.94 -6.21
N THR A 255 6.89 -0.95 -7.11
CA THR A 255 6.04 -0.85 -8.29
C THR A 255 6.32 -2.00 -9.25
N LEU A 256 7.59 -2.32 -9.53
CA LEU A 256 7.96 -3.46 -10.39
C LEU A 256 7.32 -4.77 -9.89
N TRP A 257 7.48 -5.07 -8.60
CA TRP A 257 6.91 -6.27 -8.00
C TRP A 257 5.39 -6.24 -7.99
N GLN A 258 4.77 -5.10 -7.67
CA GLN A 258 3.31 -4.93 -7.75
C GLN A 258 2.77 -5.34 -9.13
N PHE A 259 3.37 -4.85 -10.22
CA PHE A 259 2.90 -5.17 -11.56
C PHE A 259 3.12 -6.64 -11.91
N PHE A 260 4.28 -7.20 -11.53
CA PHE A 260 4.62 -8.59 -11.80
C PHE A 260 3.67 -9.57 -11.07
N THR A 261 3.51 -9.38 -9.77
CA THR A 261 2.65 -10.23 -8.91
C THR A 261 1.19 -10.07 -9.31
N SER A 262 0.73 -8.85 -9.57
CA SER A 262 -0.63 -8.58 -10.04
C SER A 262 -0.94 -9.25 -11.37
N ALA A 263 -0.01 -9.21 -12.34
CA ALA A 263 -0.21 -9.88 -13.63
C ALA A 263 -0.32 -11.40 -13.46
N ALA A 264 0.54 -12.01 -12.63
CA ALA A 264 0.49 -13.43 -12.33
C ALA A 264 -0.82 -13.82 -11.60
N SER A 265 -1.19 -13.09 -10.54
CA SER A 265 -2.41 -13.32 -9.79
C SER A 265 -3.67 -13.12 -10.64
N LEU A 266 -3.69 -12.11 -11.52
CA LEU A 266 -4.80 -11.88 -12.45
C LEU A 266 -4.95 -13.04 -13.43
N ALA A 267 -3.85 -13.53 -14.02
CA ALA A 267 -3.88 -14.66 -14.94
C ALA A 267 -4.43 -15.93 -14.26
N LEU A 268 -3.96 -16.23 -13.04
CA LEU A 268 -4.42 -17.38 -12.26
C LEU A 268 -5.88 -17.24 -11.82
N ALA A 269 -6.29 -16.06 -11.36
CA ALA A 269 -7.67 -15.80 -10.96
C ALA A 269 -8.63 -15.88 -12.14
N MET A 270 -8.26 -15.34 -13.31
CA MET A 270 -9.06 -15.48 -14.53
C MET A 270 -9.21 -16.95 -14.94
N PHE A 271 -8.15 -17.76 -14.85
CA PHE A 271 -8.27 -19.20 -15.08
C PHE A 271 -9.21 -19.86 -14.05
N GLN A 272 -9.05 -19.53 -12.76
CA GLN A 272 -9.90 -20.05 -11.70
C GLN A 272 -11.39 -19.73 -11.96
N LEU A 273 -11.69 -18.54 -12.47
CA LEU A 273 -13.05 -18.12 -12.80
C LEU A 273 -13.69 -18.96 -13.93
N THR A 274 -12.88 -19.60 -14.79
CA THR A 274 -13.39 -20.51 -15.83
C THR A 274 -13.75 -21.91 -15.32
N VAL A 275 -13.19 -22.31 -14.17
CA VAL A 275 -13.39 -23.65 -13.60
C VAL A 275 -14.41 -23.67 -12.45
N VAL A 276 -14.79 -22.51 -11.91
CA VAL A 276 -15.83 -22.39 -10.87
C VAL A 276 -17.14 -21.82 -11.42
N PRO A 277 -18.31 -22.22 -10.91
CA PRO A 277 -19.57 -21.61 -11.32
C PRO A 277 -19.61 -20.10 -11.02
N PRO A 278 -20.02 -19.22 -11.95
CA PRO A 278 -19.91 -17.76 -11.76
C PRO A 278 -20.66 -17.20 -10.53
N LEU A 279 -21.80 -17.80 -10.19
CA LEU A 279 -22.65 -17.38 -9.06
C LEU A 279 -22.39 -18.20 -7.78
N SER A 280 -21.35 -19.03 -7.75
CA SER A 280 -20.89 -19.68 -6.51
C SER A 280 -20.18 -18.68 -5.59
N SER A 281 -20.04 -19.03 -4.31
CA SER A 281 -19.22 -18.28 -3.35
C SER A 281 -17.79 -18.07 -3.87
N GLU A 282 -17.21 -19.13 -4.44
CA GLU A 282 -15.86 -19.15 -5.00
C GLU A 282 -15.75 -18.25 -6.24
N GLY A 283 -16.75 -18.30 -7.13
CA GLY A 283 -16.81 -17.45 -8.32
C GLY A 283 -16.94 -15.97 -7.99
N MET A 284 -17.81 -15.62 -7.03
CA MET A 284 -17.95 -14.24 -6.56
C MET A 284 -16.67 -13.74 -5.88
N SER A 285 -16.07 -14.53 -4.99
CA SER A 285 -14.80 -14.18 -4.32
C SER A 285 -13.67 -13.96 -5.34
N CYS A 286 -13.56 -14.83 -6.34
CA CYS A 286 -12.60 -14.69 -7.43
C CYS A 286 -12.85 -13.41 -8.26
N GLY A 287 -14.11 -13.06 -8.52
CA GLY A 287 -14.49 -11.83 -9.21
C GLY A 287 -14.10 -10.57 -8.41
N PHE A 288 -14.37 -10.55 -7.09
CA PHE A 288 -13.95 -9.45 -6.22
C PHE A 288 -12.43 -9.32 -6.17
N PHE A 289 -11.70 -10.43 -6.08
CA PHE A 289 -10.25 -10.44 -6.10
C PHE A 289 -9.66 -9.84 -7.38
N ILE A 290 -10.20 -10.21 -8.56
CA ILE A 290 -9.83 -9.62 -9.85
C ILE A 290 -10.05 -8.10 -9.88
N CYS A 291 -11.21 -7.64 -9.40
CA CYS A 291 -11.51 -6.22 -9.29
C CYS A 291 -10.49 -5.50 -8.38
N THR A 292 -10.17 -6.08 -7.23
CA THR A 292 -9.20 -5.51 -6.26
C THR A 292 -7.81 -5.34 -6.89
N ILE A 293 -7.27 -6.38 -7.52
CA ILE A 293 -5.96 -6.31 -8.19
C ILE A 293 -5.96 -5.28 -9.31
N THR A 294 -7.03 -5.24 -10.11
CA THR A 294 -7.15 -4.27 -11.20
C THR A 294 -7.13 -2.83 -10.67
N VAL A 295 -7.83 -2.57 -9.56
CA VAL A 295 -7.84 -1.26 -8.90
C VAL A 295 -6.47 -0.91 -8.33
N GLN A 296 -5.73 -1.87 -7.77
CA GLN A 296 -4.36 -1.63 -7.30
C GLN A 296 -3.44 -1.21 -8.44
N ILE A 297 -3.42 -1.95 -9.55
CA ILE A 297 -2.63 -1.56 -10.74
C ILE A 297 -3.05 -0.17 -11.24
N PHE A 298 -4.36 0.05 -11.38
CA PHE A 298 -4.89 1.32 -11.86
C PHE A 298 -4.44 2.50 -10.98
N LEU A 299 -4.37 2.34 -9.66
CA LEU A 299 -3.87 3.37 -8.74
C LEU A 299 -2.45 3.82 -9.11
N TYR A 300 -1.53 2.88 -9.32
CA TYR A 300 -0.15 3.21 -9.69
C TYR A 300 -0.09 3.97 -11.03
N CYS A 301 -0.83 3.49 -12.03
CA CYS A 301 -0.91 4.13 -13.34
C CYS A 301 -1.53 5.54 -13.27
N TRP A 302 -2.62 5.70 -12.52
CA TRP A 302 -3.36 6.95 -12.41
C TRP A 302 -2.50 8.05 -11.81
N PHE A 303 -1.88 7.79 -10.65
CA PHE A 303 -1.03 8.77 -9.98
C PHE A 303 0.24 9.07 -10.79
N GLY A 304 0.80 8.08 -11.49
CA GLY A 304 1.89 8.29 -12.44
C GLY A 304 1.50 9.25 -13.56
N ASN A 305 0.39 8.97 -14.24
CA ASN A 305 -0.12 9.79 -15.34
C ASN A 305 -0.47 11.23 -14.89
N GLU A 306 -1.10 11.38 -13.73
CA GLU A 306 -1.48 12.71 -13.23
C GLU A 306 -0.28 13.61 -12.89
N VAL A 307 0.86 13.01 -12.48
CA VAL A 307 2.13 13.74 -12.35
C VAL A 307 2.67 14.12 -13.74
N GLU A 308 2.68 13.20 -14.70
CA GLU A 308 3.16 13.45 -16.06
C GLU A 308 2.39 14.61 -16.74
N VAL A 309 1.06 14.63 -16.60
CA VAL A 309 0.20 15.70 -17.13
C VAL A 309 0.58 17.06 -16.53
N ARG A 310 0.84 17.14 -15.22
CA ARG A 310 1.19 18.41 -14.54
C ARG A 310 2.60 18.89 -14.80
N VAL A 311 3.52 17.98 -15.13
CA VAL A 311 4.89 18.36 -15.51
C VAL A 311 4.95 18.86 -16.95
N SER A 312 4.04 18.39 -17.81
CA SER A 312 3.99 18.74 -19.23
C SER A 312 3.25 20.04 -19.57
N HIS A 313 2.50 20.60 -18.62
CA HIS A 313 1.64 21.79 -18.79
C HIS A 313 2.06 22.96 -17.89
#